data_AF-A0A7C6LQ18-F1
#
_entry.id   AF-A0A7C6LQ18-F1
#
_cell.length_a   1.000
_cell.length_b   1.000
_cell.length_c   1.000
_cell.angle_alpha   90.00
_cell.angle_beta   90.00
_cell.angle_gamma   90.00
#
_symmetry.space_group_name_H-M   'P 1'
#
loop_
_entity.id
_entity.type
_entity.pdbx_description
1 polymer ?
#
loop_
_entity_poly.entity_id
_entity_poly.type
_entity_poly.pdbx_seq_one_letter_code
_entity_poly.pdbx_strand_id
1 'polypeptide(L)'
;MSREKDKLDDGRVIANMDVEGMPWTRPSLFDTAAGRFARKDFREMKEKRLAREEQGLASPVREYSQKDIRTFTRNSILSALLVAGVYIAGFVLFILFCVYVWLR
;
A
#
# COMPACT_ATOMS: atom_id res chain seq x y z
N MET A 1 18.49 -10.05 7.36
CA MET A 1 18.72 -10.54 8.74
C MET A 1 20.21 -10.73 8.89
N SER A 2 20.89 -9.86 9.65
CA SER A 2 22.28 -10.10 10.03
C SER A 2 22.23 -11.12 11.16
N ARG A 3 22.80 -12.32 10.94
CA ARG A 3 22.95 -13.30 12.01
C ARG A 3 23.82 -12.67 13.10
N GLU A 4 23.27 -12.55 14.29
CA GLU A 4 24.03 -12.32 15.51
C GLU A 4 25.07 -13.44 15.57
N LYS A 5 26.36 -13.10 15.53
CA LYS A 5 27.42 -14.11 15.56
C LYS A 5 27.37 -14.75 16.94
N ASP A 6 27.19 -16.07 16.96
CA ASP A 6 27.04 -16.86 18.17
C ASP A 6 28.22 -16.57 19.12
N LYS A 7 27.92 -16.08 20.34
CA LYS A 7 28.93 -15.66 21.34
C LYS A 7 29.83 -16.81 21.85
N LEU A 8 29.65 -18.01 21.31
CA LEU A 8 30.37 -19.24 21.64
C LEU A 8 31.41 -19.61 20.57
N ASP A 9 31.48 -18.87 19.46
CA ASP A 9 32.49 -19.09 18.42
C ASP A 9 33.79 -18.35 18.77
N ASP A 10 34.73 -19.08 19.37
CA ASP A 10 36.06 -18.61 19.80
C ASP A 10 36.99 -18.23 18.64
N GLY A 11 36.58 -18.40 17.37
CA GLY A 11 37.42 -18.14 16.20
C GLY A 11 38.60 -19.10 16.03
N ARG A 12 38.73 -20.10 16.92
CA ARG A 12 39.73 -21.17 16.83
C ARG A 12 39.24 -22.27 15.90
N VAL A 13 40.02 -22.57 14.86
CA VAL A 13 39.73 -23.65 13.92
C VAL A 13 40.07 -24.99 14.58
N ILE A 14 39.03 -25.74 14.99
CA ILE A 14 39.19 -27.06 15.65
C ILE A 14 39.58 -28.13 14.62
N ALA A 15 39.11 -28.00 13.38
CA ALA A 15 39.49 -28.82 12.24
C ALA A 15 39.31 -28.01 10.94
N ASN A 16 40.29 -28.07 10.03
CA ASN A 16 40.19 -27.42 8.74
C ASN A 16 39.27 -28.24 7.82
N MET A 17 38.04 -27.78 7.63
CA MET A 17 37.03 -28.40 6.76
C MET A 17 36.95 -27.71 5.38
N ASP A 18 37.91 -26.84 5.06
CA ASP A 18 38.00 -26.19 3.75
C ASP A 18 38.55 -27.19 2.72
N VAL A 19 37.64 -27.99 2.17
CA VAL A 19 37.95 -28.95 1.11
C VAL A 19 37.55 -28.34 -0.23
N GLU A 20 38.50 -28.33 -1.17
CA GLU A 20 38.32 -27.71 -2.48
C GLU A 20 37.10 -28.26 -3.24
N GLY A 21 36.28 -27.36 -3.80
CA GLY A 21 35.09 -27.71 -4.57
C GLY A 21 33.79 -27.88 -3.77
N MET A 22 33.86 -27.94 -2.43
CA MET A 22 32.68 -28.02 -1.57
C MET A 22 31.87 -26.71 -1.59
N PRO A 23 30.54 -26.75 -1.38
CA PRO A 23 29.68 -25.59 -1.59
C PRO A 23 29.95 -24.41 -0.63
N TRP A 24 30.55 -24.63 0.54
CA TRP A 24 30.92 -23.58 1.50
C TRP A 24 32.24 -22.86 1.17
N THR A 25 33.13 -23.50 0.41
CA THR A 25 34.36 -22.88 -0.13
C THR A 25 34.09 -21.96 -1.32
N ARG A 26 32.89 -22.02 -1.90
CA ARG A 26 32.52 -21.11 -3.00
C ARG A 26 32.20 -19.74 -2.43
N PRO A 27 32.71 -18.64 -3.03
CA PRO A 27 32.35 -17.30 -2.59
C PRO A 27 30.83 -17.19 -2.64
N SER A 28 30.21 -16.92 -1.49
CA SER A 28 28.76 -16.82 -1.46
C SER A 28 28.33 -15.71 -2.42
N LEU A 29 27.17 -15.86 -3.05
CA LEU A 29 26.63 -14.80 -3.91
C LEU A 29 26.54 -13.47 -3.15
N PHE A 30 26.43 -13.51 -1.82
CA PHE A 30 26.43 -12.36 -0.93
C PHE A 30 27.81 -11.72 -0.70
N ASP A 31 28.90 -12.47 -0.82
CA ASP A 31 30.29 -11.98 -0.67
C ASP A 31 30.88 -11.46 -2.00
N THR A 32 30.22 -11.77 -3.11
CA THR A 32 30.57 -11.24 -4.43
C THR A 32 30.10 -9.79 -4.55
N ALA A 33 30.79 -8.96 -5.33
CA ALA A 33 30.41 -7.56 -5.55
C ALA A 33 28.93 -7.40 -5.93
N ALA A 34 28.41 -8.30 -6.77
CA ALA A 34 27.00 -8.35 -7.17
C ALA A 34 26.02 -8.51 -5.99
N GLY A 35 26.34 -9.34 -4.98
CA GLY A 35 25.50 -9.51 -3.79
C GLY A 35 25.52 -8.32 -2.86
N ARG A 36 26.65 -7.58 -2.79
CA ARG A 36 26.74 -6.34 -2.03
C ARG A 36 25.85 -5.23 -2.62
N PHE A 37 25.78 -5.14 -3.95
CA PHE A 37 24.85 -4.24 -4.64
C PHE A 37 23.39 -4.61 -4.36
N ALA A 38 23.04 -5.89 -4.53
CA ALA A 38 21.68 -6.37 -4.26
C ALA A 38 21.23 -6.04 -2.81
N ARG A 39 22.11 -6.22 -1.81
CA ARG A 39 21.79 -5.85 -0.42
C ARG A 39 21.57 -4.36 -0.22
N LYS A 40 22.30 -3.51 -0.94
CA LYS A 40 22.14 -2.05 -0.88
C LYS A 40 20.77 -1.64 -1.45
N ASP A 41 20.38 -2.22 -2.58
CA ASP A 41 19.09 -1.94 -3.24
C ASP A 41 17.90 -2.41 -2.39
N PHE A 42 18.00 -3.62 -1.81
CA PHE A 42 16.96 -4.13 -0.91
C PHE A 42 16.84 -3.30 0.37
N ARG A 43 17.94 -2.79 0.92
CA ARG A 43 17.93 -1.90 2.08
C ARG A 43 17.27 -0.56 1.76
N GLU A 44 17.61 0.04 0.63
CA GLU A 44 17.03 1.31 0.19
C GLU A 44 15.53 1.16 -0.13
N MET A 45 15.11 0.06 -0.76
CA MET A 45 13.68 -0.24 -0.93
C MET A 45 12.96 -0.44 0.40
N LYS A 46 13.60 -1.09 1.37
CA LYS A 46 13.01 -1.31 2.70
C LYS A 46 12.88 0.02 3.45
N GLU A 47 13.89 0.89 3.38
CA GLU A 47 13.85 2.25 3.95
C GLU A 47 12.78 3.12 3.27
N LYS A 48 12.62 3.04 1.94
CA LYS A 48 11.52 3.71 1.22
C LYS A 48 10.14 3.16 1.58
N ARG A 49 10.02 1.85 1.81
CA ARG A 49 8.76 1.22 2.27
C ARG A 49 8.43 1.64 3.69
N LEU A 50 9.41 1.62 4.60
CA LEU A 50 9.25 2.10 5.99
C LEU A 50 8.93 3.60 6.04
N ALA A 51 9.60 4.44 5.25
CA ALA A 51 9.28 5.87 5.17
C ALA A 51 7.87 6.11 4.60
N ARG A 52 7.42 5.30 3.64
CA ARG A 52 6.04 5.33 3.12
C ARG A 52 5.02 4.81 4.13
N GLU A 53 5.40 3.86 4.98
CA GLU A 53 4.57 3.25 6.03
C GLU A 53 4.44 4.19 7.25
N GLU A 54 5.52 4.88 7.65
CA GLU A 54 5.50 5.97 8.63
C GLU A 54 4.68 7.16 8.12
N GLN A 55 4.78 7.48 6.82
CA GLN A 55 3.89 8.43 6.15
C GLN A 55 2.45 7.91 5.97
N GLY A 56 2.22 6.60 6.12
CA GLY A 56 0.91 5.95 5.99
C GLY A 56 0.16 5.80 7.31
N LEU A 57 0.81 6.07 8.46
CA LEU A 57 0.19 6.01 9.79
C LEU A 57 -0.45 7.34 10.22
N ALA A 58 -0.11 8.43 9.55
CA ALA A 58 -1.06 9.52 9.34
C ALA A 58 -1.97 9.06 8.20
N SER A 59 -3.26 8.84 8.46
CA SER A 59 -4.25 8.62 7.40
C SER A 59 -3.95 9.54 6.22
N PRO A 60 -4.02 9.10 4.95
CA PRO A 60 -4.02 10.03 3.83
C PRO A 60 -5.34 10.80 3.88
N VAL A 61 -5.44 11.77 4.79
CA VAL A 61 -6.23 12.97 4.59
C VAL A 61 -5.58 13.57 3.37
N ARG A 62 -6.09 13.14 2.22
CA ARG A 62 -5.76 13.66 0.90
C ARG A 62 -5.45 15.13 1.08
N GLU A 63 -4.20 15.54 0.90
CA GLU A 63 -3.91 16.92 0.53
C GLU A 63 -4.54 17.10 -0.85
N TYR A 64 -5.85 17.31 -0.81
CA TYR A 64 -6.67 17.51 -1.95
C TYR A 64 -6.31 18.92 -2.40
N SER A 65 -5.43 19.00 -3.39
CA SER A 65 -5.23 20.20 -4.19
C SER A 65 -6.61 20.77 -4.46
N GLN A 66 -6.87 22.01 -4.03
CA GLN A 66 -8.22 22.60 -4.07
C GLN A 66 -8.84 22.61 -5.48
N LYS A 67 -8.00 22.45 -6.50
CA LYS A 67 -8.40 22.35 -7.91
C LYS A 67 -8.97 20.97 -8.24
N ASP A 68 -8.56 19.91 -7.56
CA ASP A 68 -9.01 18.54 -7.79
C ASP A 68 -10.33 18.22 -7.07
N ILE A 69 -10.62 18.91 -5.96
CA ILE A 69 -11.87 18.71 -5.19
C ILE A 69 -13.09 19.06 -6.07
N ARG A 70 -13.00 20.18 -6.81
CA ARG A 70 -14.13 20.73 -7.59
C ARG A 70 -14.59 19.79 -8.71
N THR A 71 -13.66 19.09 -9.34
CA THR A 71 -13.99 18.13 -10.40
C THR A 71 -14.63 16.87 -9.82
N PHE A 72 -14.14 16.41 -8.66
CA PHE A 72 -14.67 15.23 -7.99
C PHE A 72 -16.06 15.48 -7.37
N THR A 73 -16.30 16.66 -6.82
CA THR A 73 -17.60 17.02 -6.23
C THR A 73 -18.69 17.16 -7.30
N ARG A 74 -18.38 17.72 -8.48
CA ARG A 74 -19.37 17.96 -9.53
C ARG A 74 -20.11 16.69 -9.98
N ASN A 75 -19.38 15.62 -10.25
CA ASN A 75 -19.99 14.37 -10.74
C ASN A 75 -20.80 13.69 -9.63
N SER A 76 -20.28 13.69 -8.40
CA SER A 76 -20.97 13.10 -7.24
C SER A 76 -22.27 13.84 -6.90
N ILE A 77 -22.24 15.18 -6.98
CA ILE A 77 -23.42 16.03 -6.77
C ILE A 77 -24.47 15.77 -7.85
N LEU A 78 -24.07 15.63 -9.12
CA LEU A 78 -25.00 15.35 -10.21
C LEU A 78 -25.75 14.03 -9.98
N SER A 79 -25.04 12.97 -9.58
CA SER A 79 -25.64 11.66 -9.28
C SER A 79 -26.61 11.73 -8.10
N ALA A 80 -26.25 12.42 -7.02
CA ALA A 80 -27.13 12.60 -5.86
C ALA A 80 -28.41 13.36 -6.23
N LEU A 81 -28.29 14.41 -7.06
CA LEU A 81 -29.42 15.21 -7.50
C LEU A 81 -30.36 14.44 -8.43
N LEU A 82 -29.82 13.56 -9.30
CA LEU A 82 -30.61 12.68 -10.14
C LEU A 82 -31.49 11.75 -9.29
N VAL A 83 -30.88 11.04 -8.33
CA VAL A 83 -31.62 10.10 -7.46
C VAL A 83 -32.71 10.83 -6.68
N ALA A 84 -32.39 11.98 -6.08
CA ALA A 84 -33.37 12.81 -5.39
C ALA A 84 -34.51 13.25 -6.32
N GLY A 85 -34.19 13.64 -7.56
CA GLY A 85 -35.18 14.04 -8.57
C GLY A 85 -36.16 12.92 -8.92
N VAL A 86 -35.68 11.68 -9.06
CA VAL A 86 -36.55 10.51 -9.31
C VAL A 86 -37.52 10.28 -8.15
N TYR A 87 -37.05 10.38 -6.91
CA TYR A 87 -37.92 10.26 -5.74
C TYR A 87 -38.97 11.36 -5.67
N ILE A 88 -38.58 12.62 -5.89
CA ILE A 88 -39.52 13.76 -5.90
C ILE A 88 -40.58 13.56 -6.99
N ALA A 89 -40.19 13.14 -8.20
CA ALA A 89 -41.13 12.84 -9.27
C ALA A 89 -42.12 11.74 -8.87
N GLY A 90 -41.64 10.66 -8.23
CA GLY A 90 -42.48 9.60 -7.69
C GLY A 90 -43.47 10.11 -6.63
N PHE A 91 -43.01 10.94 -5.68
CA PHE A 91 -43.87 11.56 -4.67
C PHE A 91 -44.92 12.49 -5.29
N VAL A 92 -44.55 13.30 -6.27
CA VAL A 92 -45.50 14.19 -6.97
C VAL A 92 -46.57 13.38 -7.70
N LEU A 93 -46.16 12.33 -8.42
CA LEU A 93 -47.10 11.42 -9.09
C LEU A 93 -48.02 10.73 -8.08
N PHE A 94 -47.49 10.31 -6.93
CA PHE A 94 -48.28 9.71 -5.86
C PHE A 94 -49.29 10.70 -5.27
N ILE A 95 -48.88 11.94 -4.99
CA ILE A 95 -49.78 12.99 -4.48
C ILE A 95 -50.86 13.32 -5.51
N LEU A 96 -50.49 13.49 -6.78
CA LEU A 96 -51.44 13.72 -7.88
C LEU A 96 -52.44 12.56 -7.98
N PHE A 97 -51.98 11.32 -7.87
CA PHE A 97 -52.85 10.15 -7.84
C PHE A 97 -53.82 10.21 -6.65
N CYS A 98 -53.32 10.49 -5.45
CA CYS A 98 -54.17 10.62 -4.26
C CYS A 98 -55.24 11.70 -4.43
N VAL A 99 -54.89 12.87 -4.98
CA VAL A 99 -55.84 13.99 -5.17
C VAL A 99 -56.86 13.71 -6.26
N TYR A 100 -56.42 13.26 -7.44
CA TYR A 100 -57.28 13.18 -8.62
C TYR A 100 -58.03 11.85 -8.77
N VAL A 101 -57.48 10.76 -8.25
CA VAL A 101 -58.05 9.42 -8.41
C VAL A 101 -58.68 8.92 -7.12
N TRP A 102 -58.04 9.14 -5.98
CA TRP A 102 -58.47 8.51 -4.73
C TRP A 102 -59.37 9.38 -3.84
N LEU A 103 -59.10 10.70 -3.77
CA LEU A 103 -59.85 11.68 -2.97
C LEU A 103 -60.96 12.41 -3.75
N ARG A 104 -61.23 11.97 -4.99
CA ARG A 104 -62.38 12.40 -5.79
C ARG A 104 -63.46 11.34 -5.73
#